data_AF-A0A7L4THK3-F1
#
_entry.id   AF-A0A7L4THK3-F1
#
_cell.length_a   1.000
_cell.length_b   1.000
_cell.length_c   1.000
_cell.angle_alpha   90.00
_cell.angle_beta   90.00
_cell.angle_gamma   90.00
#
_symmetry.space_group_name_H-M   'P 1'
#
loop_
_entity.id
_entity.type
_entity.pdbx_description
1 polymer ?
#
loop_
_entity_poly.entity_id
_entity_poly.type
_entity_poly.pdbx_seq_one_letter_code
_entity_poly.pdbx_strand_id
1 'polypeptide(L)'
;NLLAIKQRRETTTEIQKMLLLIERGIQNRLQWLQVNLKGYFAAGVQRGLHMFQNLEWLMNHYYKGEKMIVWAHNFHIRKRRPMIAKALGIKSVGYWLQKKYPEVIYTVGLYAGSGTFATQLRVNLGIHMKKK
;
A
#
# COMPACT_ATOMS: atom_id res chain seq x y z
N ASN A 1 42.97 11.29 3.72
CA ASN A 1 42.61 10.08 2.93
C ASN A 1 41.17 10.24 2.41
N LEU A 2 40.99 10.39 1.09
CA LEU A 2 39.70 10.63 0.43
C LEU A 2 38.70 9.46 0.57
N LEU A 3 39.19 8.22 0.64
CA LEU A 3 38.35 7.04 0.85
C LEU A 3 37.66 7.06 2.22
N ALA A 4 38.38 7.43 3.28
CA ALA A 4 37.80 7.54 4.62
C ALA A 4 36.73 8.64 4.72
N ILE A 5 36.90 9.75 3.98
CA ILE A 5 35.91 10.84 3.91
C ILE A 5 34.67 10.38 3.13
N LYS A 6 34.85 9.67 2.01
CA LYS A 6 33.74 9.11 1.21
C LYS A 6 32.94 8.08 2.01
N GLN A 7 33.63 7.14 2.66
CA GLN A 7 32.99 6.10 3.48
C GLN A 7 32.25 6.69 4.69
N ARG A 8 32.80 7.72 5.36
CA ARG A 8 32.12 8.45 6.44
C ARG A 8 30.88 9.22 5.95
N ARG A 9 30.93 9.79 4.74
CA ARG A 9 29.76 10.48 4.13
C ARG A 9 28.66 9.49 3.74
N GLU A 10 29.03 8.34 3.18
CA GLU A 10 28.10 7.26 2.84
C GLU A 10 27.43 6.70 4.09
N THR A 11 28.19 6.39 5.16
CA THR A 11 27.60 5.91 6.41
C THR A 11 26.70 6.95 7.07
N THR A 12 27.05 8.23 7.00
CA THR A 12 26.19 9.32 7.50
C THR A 12 24.88 9.40 6.72
N THR A 13 24.93 9.23 5.40
CA THR A 13 23.74 9.26 4.52
C THR A 13 22.83 8.06 4.76
N GLU A 14 23.40 6.87 4.92
CA GLU A 14 22.63 5.65 5.21
C GLU A 14 22.00 5.68 6.60
N ILE A 15 22.71 6.20 7.61
CA ILE A 15 22.14 6.43 8.95
C ILE A 15 20.97 7.43 8.88
N GLN A 16 21.11 8.53 8.13
CA GLN A 16 20.03 9.51 7.94
C GLN A 16 18.80 8.88 7.28
N LYS A 17 18.99 8.09 6.21
CA LYS A 17 17.90 7.34 5.58
C LYS A 17 17.24 6.37 6.56
N MET A 18 18.02 5.63 7.33
CA MET A 18 17.51 4.70 8.33
C MET A 18 16.65 5.43 9.38
N LEU A 19 17.15 6.54 9.92
CA LEU A 19 16.41 7.34 10.92
C LEU A 19 15.10 7.89 10.35
N LEU A 20 15.11 8.38 9.11
CA LEU A 20 13.91 8.85 8.41
C LEU A 20 12.86 7.73 8.28
N LEU A 21 13.30 6.51 7.95
CA LEU A 21 12.41 5.35 7.85
C LEU A 21 11.85 4.94 9.22
N ILE A 22 12.67 4.97 10.27
CA ILE A 22 12.26 4.67 11.64
C ILE A 22 11.22 5.68 12.12
N GLU A 23 11.47 6.98 11.94
CA GLU A 23 10.53 8.04 12.29
C GLU A 23 9.18 7.82 11.61
N ARG A 24 9.20 7.58 10.29
CA ARG A 24 7.97 7.29 9.54
C ARG A 24 7.28 6.03 10.05
N GLY A 25 8.04 4.99 10.38
CA GLY A 25 7.53 3.75 10.96
C GLY A 25 6.77 3.98 12.28
N ILE A 26 7.32 4.82 13.17
CA ILE A 26 6.70 5.21 14.43
C ILE A 26 5.39 5.98 14.18
N GLN A 27 5.40 6.96 13.28
CA GLN A 27 4.20 7.71 12.89
C GLN A 27 3.11 6.78 12.32
N ASN A 28 3.48 5.85 11.45
CA ASN A 28 2.56 4.87 10.88
C ASN A 28 1.96 3.95 11.96
N ARG A 29 2.75 3.57 12.97
CA ARG A 29 2.27 2.75 14.09
C ARG A 29 1.25 3.51 14.94
N LEU A 30 1.49 4.79 15.22
CA LEU A 30 0.55 5.64 15.94
C LEU A 30 -0.79 5.75 15.19
N GLN A 31 -0.75 6.00 13.88
CA GLN A 31 -1.95 6.02 13.04
C GLN A 31 -2.69 4.68 13.07
N TRP A 32 -1.95 3.58 13.01
CA TRP A 32 -2.54 2.24 13.09
C TRP A 32 -3.25 2.01 14.43
N LEU A 33 -2.65 2.39 15.56
CA LEU A 33 -3.29 2.29 16.86
C LEU A 33 -4.59 3.13 16.91
N GLN A 34 -4.55 4.37 16.43
CA GLN A 34 -5.73 5.23 16.34
C GLN A 34 -6.84 4.64 15.46
N VAL A 35 -6.50 3.95 14.38
CA VAL A 35 -7.46 3.27 13.50
C VAL A 35 -8.11 2.09 14.21
N ASN A 36 -7.38 1.31 15.00
CA ASN A 36 -7.93 0.15 15.72
C ASN A 36 -8.88 0.54 16.85
N LEU A 37 -8.79 1.77 17.35
CA LEU A 37 -9.73 2.31 18.32
C LEU A 37 -11.08 2.73 17.69
N LYS A 38 -11.19 2.71 16.36
CA LYS A 38 -12.41 3.08 15.63
C LYS A 38 -13.25 1.85 15.32
N GLY A 39 -14.56 2.04 15.17
CA GLY A 39 -15.48 1.01 14.69
C GLY A 39 -15.08 0.47 13.30
N TYR A 40 -15.42 -0.79 13.02
CA TYR A 40 -14.96 -1.56 11.85
C TYR A 40 -15.03 -0.80 10.52
N PHE A 41 -16.15 -0.13 10.24
CA PHE A 41 -16.35 0.63 9.01
C PHE A 41 -15.41 1.83 8.89
N ALA A 42 -15.35 2.67 9.92
CA ALA A 42 -14.46 3.82 9.95
C ALA A 42 -12.99 3.39 9.89
N ALA A 43 -12.64 2.29 10.56
CA ALA A 43 -11.30 1.72 10.52
C ALA A 43 -10.91 1.27 9.10
N GLY A 44 -11.82 0.62 8.37
CA GLY A 44 -11.57 0.19 6.99
C GLY A 44 -11.28 1.33 6.01
N VAL A 45 -12.05 2.42 6.07
CA VAL A 45 -11.85 3.60 5.22
C VAL A 45 -10.53 4.31 5.55
N GLN A 46 -10.27 4.54 6.84
CA GLN A 46 -9.05 5.21 7.30
C GLN A 46 -7.80 4.37 7.00
N ARG A 47 -7.87 3.06 7.17
CA ARG A 47 -6.78 2.14 6.80
C ARG A 47 -6.40 2.28 5.33
N GLY A 48 -7.37 2.32 4.41
CA GLY A 48 -7.10 2.51 2.99
C GLY A 48 -6.39 3.83 2.67
N LEU A 49 -6.77 4.91 3.37
CA LEU A 49 -6.11 6.21 3.25
C LEU A 49 -4.68 6.20 3.77
N HIS A 50 -4.43 5.64 4.96
CA HIS A 50 -3.08 5.56 5.53
C HIS A 50 -2.15 4.68 4.69
N MET A 51 -2.65 3.58 4.11
CA MET A 51 -1.87 2.77 3.16
C MET A 51 -1.43 3.61 1.95
N PHE A 52 -2.32 4.44 1.40
CA PHE A 52 -1.99 5.35 0.31
C PHE A 52 -0.96 6.40 0.73
N GLN A 53 -1.14 7.05 1.90
CA GLN A 53 -0.21 8.05 2.41
C GLN A 53 1.19 7.49 2.66
N ASN A 54 1.29 6.23 3.11
CA ASN A 54 2.57 5.57 3.30
C ASN A 54 3.28 5.30 1.98
N LEU A 55 2.55 4.80 0.99
CA LEU A 55 3.09 4.61 -0.36
C LEU A 55 3.51 5.93 -1.00
N GLU A 56 2.68 6.96 -0.88
CA GLU A 56 2.98 8.30 -1.36
C GLU A 56 4.23 8.88 -0.70
N TRP A 57 4.40 8.67 0.60
CA TRP A 57 5.60 9.12 1.30
C TRP A 57 6.85 8.40 0.78
N LEU A 58 6.77 7.09 0.59
CA LEU A 58 7.86 6.31 0.00
C LEU A 58 8.20 6.81 -1.40
N MET A 59 7.21 7.03 -2.25
CA MET A 59 7.40 7.52 -3.62
C MET A 59 8.05 8.91 -3.70
N ASN A 60 7.67 9.82 -2.80
CA ASN A 60 8.08 11.23 -2.91
C ASN A 60 9.32 11.58 -2.08
N HIS A 61 9.62 10.81 -1.02
CA HIS A 61 10.69 11.13 -0.08
C HIS A 61 11.78 10.07 -0.02
N TYR A 62 11.42 8.78 0.08
CA TYR A 62 12.41 7.72 0.35
C TYR A 62 13.00 7.09 -0.90
N TYR A 63 12.15 6.75 -1.88
CA TYR A 63 12.48 6.14 -3.16
C TYR A 63 12.20 7.10 -4.32
N LYS A 64 12.53 8.38 -4.13
CA LYS A 64 12.18 9.44 -5.08
C LYS A 64 12.81 9.18 -6.46
N GLY A 65 11.95 9.11 -7.48
CA GLY A 65 12.36 8.89 -8.87
C GLY A 65 12.57 7.41 -9.23
N GLU A 66 12.43 6.49 -8.27
CA GLU A 66 12.54 5.06 -8.52
C GLU A 66 11.20 4.46 -8.94
N LYS A 67 11.26 3.35 -9.68
CA LYS A 67 10.08 2.55 -10.02
C LYS A 67 9.71 1.65 -8.84
N MET A 68 8.44 1.62 -8.47
CA MET A 68 7.95 0.81 -7.35
C MET A 68 6.97 -0.26 -7.81
N ILE A 69 7.13 -1.48 -7.30
CA ILE A 69 6.14 -2.56 -7.45
C ILE A 69 5.36 -2.66 -6.15
N VAL A 70 4.05 -2.45 -6.21
CA VAL A 70 3.16 -2.59 -5.07
C VAL A 70 2.42 -3.91 -5.17
N TRP A 71 2.78 -4.86 -4.33
CA TRP A 71 2.12 -6.16 -4.24
C TRP A 71 1.01 -6.13 -3.20
N ALA A 72 -0.24 -6.19 -3.64
CA ALA A 72 -1.39 -6.21 -2.75
C ALA A 72 -2.61 -6.86 -3.41
N HIS A 73 -3.57 -7.28 -2.58
CA HIS A 73 -4.84 -7.82 -3.06
C HIS A 73 -5.57 -6.85 -4.00
N ASN A 74 -6.27 -7.36 -5.04
CA ASN A 74 -6.99 -6.56 -6.05
C ASN A 74 -7.86 -5.45 -5.45
N PHE A 75 -8.50 -5.72 -4.31
CA PHE A 75 -9.30 -4.75 -3.57
C PHE A 75 -8.55 -3.45 -3.26
N HIS A 76 -7.26 -3.54 -2.93
CA HIS A 76 -6.42 -2.39 -2.56
C HIS A 76 -5.91 -1.62 -3.77
N ILE A 77 -5.62 -2.30 -4.88
CA ILE A 77 -4.99 -1.69 -6.06
C ILE A 77 -5.97 -1.28 -7.15
N ARG A 78 -7.24 -1.69 -7.08
CA ARG A 78 -8.25 -1.29 -8.08
C ARG A 78 -8.38 0.24 -8.18
N LYS A 79 -8.49 0.74 -9.41
CA LYS A 79 -8.69 2.16 -9.76
C LYS A 79 -10.15 2.60 -9.60
N ARG A 80 -11.08 1.75 -10.05
CA ARG A 80 -12.52 2.03 -10.03
C ARG A 80 -13.17 1.53 -8.73
N ARG A 81 -14.22 2.24 -8.31
CA ARG A 81 -15.04 1.90 -7.15
C ARG A 81 -16.37 1.30 -7.59
N PRO A 82 -16.74 0.07 -7.17
CA PRO A 82 -18.08 -0.45 -7.37
C PRO A 82 -19.11 0.37 -6.57
N MET A 83 -20.38 0.24 -6.94
CA MET A 83 -21.47 1.03 -6.36
C MET A 83 -21.50 0.97 -4.82
N ILE A 84 -21.41 -0.23 -4.25
CA ILE A 84 -21.39 -0.44 -2.79
C ILE A 84 -20.22 0.31 -2.13
N ALA A 85 -19.03 0.27 -2.73
CA ALA A 85 -17.88 0.99 -2.20
C ALA A 85 -18.04 2.52 -2.30
N LYS A 86 -18.75 3.02 -3.33
CA LYS A 86 -19.09 4.44 -3.43
C LYS A 86 -20.05 4.85 -2.31
N ALA A 87 -21.12 4.07 -2.10
CA ALA A 87 -22.12 4.33 -1.06
C ALA A 87 -21.49 4.36 0.35
N LEU A 88 -20.56 3.44 0.63
CA LEU A 88 -19.86 3.35 1.91
C LEU A 88 -18.65 4.30 2.02
N GLY A 89 -18.40 5.16 1.02
CA GLY A 89 -17.26 6.08 1.02
C GLY A 89 -15.88 5.40 0.94
N ILE A 90 -15.82 4.09 0.67
CA ILE A 90 -14.59 3.30 0.64
C ILE A 90 -13.76 3.66 -0.60
N LYS A 91 -12.50 4.05 -0.37
CA LYS A 91 -11.53 4.41 -1.40
C LYS A 91 -10.30 3.50 -1.26
N SER A 92 -9.99 2.78 -2.33
CA SER A 92 -8.79 1.93 -2.42
C SER A 92 -7.53 2.77 -2.61
N VAL A 93 -6.36 2.18 -2.36
CA VAL A 93 -5.07 2.82 -2.66
C VAL A 93 -4.99 3.14 -4.15
N GLY A 94 -5.37 2.19 -5.01
CA GLY A 94 -5.43 2.41 -6.45
C GLY A 94 -6.35 3.54 -6.90
N TYR A 95 -7.44 3.80 -6.18
CA TYR A 95 -8.31 4.95 -6.45
C TYR A 95 -7.59 6.27 -6.16
N TRP A 96 -6.92 6.36 -5.00
CA TRP A 96 -6.18 7.57 -4.63
C TRP A 96 -4.99 7.83 -5.55
N LEU A 97 -4.24 6.78 -5.89
CA LEU A 97 -3.15 6.83 -6.87
C LEU A 97 -3.65 7.28 -8.24
N GLN A 98 -4.75 6.71 -8.76
CA GLN A 98 -5.30 7.11 -10.06
C GLN A 98 -5.77 8.56 -10.04
N LYS A 99 -6.27 9.04 -8.90
CA LYS A 99 -6.73 10.43 -8.77
C LYS A 99 -5.57 11.43 -8.74
N LYS A 100 -4.46 11.11 -8.06
CA LYS A 100 -3.35 12.05 -7.85
C LYS A 100 -2.21 11.92 -8.86
N TYR A 101 -1.99 10.71 -9.39
CA TYR A 101 -0.87 10.35 -10.25
C TYR A 101 -1.33 9.62 -11.52
N PRO A 102 -2.32 10.13 -12.28
CA PRO A 102 -2.98 9.37 -13.35
C PRO A 102 -2.02 8.88 -14.44
N GLU A 103 -0.99 9.65 -14.76
CA GLU A 103 -0.07 9.41 -15.88
C GLU A 103 1.03 8.38 -15.59
N VAL A 104 1.29 8.10 -14.30
CA VAL A 104 2.46 7.29 -13.89
C VAL A 104 2.07 5.99 -13.20
N ILE A 105 0.77 5.66 -13.14
CA ILE A 105 0.28 4.48 -12.41
C ILE A 105 -0.28 3.39 -13.32
N TYR A 106 0.32 2.21 -13.22
CA TYR A 106 -0.16 1.00 -13.87
C TYR A 106 -0.69 0.00 -12.84
N THR A 107 -1.74 -0.73 -13.17
CA THR A 107 -2.40 -1.67 -12.24
C THR A 107 -2.73 -2.95 -12.97
N VAL A 108 -2.27 -4.08 -12.43
CA VAL A 108 -2.59 -5.43 -12.92
C VAL A 108 -3.41 -6.14 -11.85
N GLY A 109 -4.58 -6.66 -12.24
CA GLY A 109 -5.44 -7.46 -11.36
C GLY A 109 -5.43 -8.92 -11.78
N LEU A 110 -5.41 -9.83 -10.79
CA LEU A 110 -5.40 -11.27 -11.03
C LEU A 110 -6.76 -11.87 -10.69
N TYR A 111 -7.39 -12.56 -11.64
CA TYR A 111 -8.70 -13.18 -11.46
C TYR A 111 -8.63 -14.64 -11.92
N ALA A 112 -9.10 -15.54 -11.07
CA ALA A 112 -9.13 -16.97 -11.37
C ALA A 112 -10.52 -17.38 -11.88
N GLY A 113 -10.55 -18.14 -12.98
CA GLY A 113 -11.80 -18.70 -13.52
C GLY A 113 -12.28 -19.94 -12.76
N SER A 114 -11.34 -20.79 -12.33
CA SER A 114 -11.63 -21.96 -11.51
C SER A 114 -10.37 -22.46 -10.78
N GLY A 115 -10.54 -23.31 -9.77
CA GLY A 115 -9.44 -23.96 -9.04
C GLY A 115 -9.73 -24.06 -7.54
N THR A 116 -8.67 -24.27 -6.76
CA THR A 116 -8.73 -24.34 -5.29
C THR A 116 -7.82 -23.25 -4.72
N PHE A 117 -8.30 -22.54 -3.70
CA PHE A 117 -7.51 -21.56 -2.96
C PHE A 117 -7.60 -21.82 -1.45
N ALA A 118 -6.61 -21.34 -0.70
CA ALA A 118 -6.61 -21.43 0.74
C ALA A 118 -7.12 -20.13 1.37
N THR A 119 -7.98 -20.24 2.38
CA THR A 119 -8.32 -19.11 3.26
C THR A 119 -7.13 -18.71 4.12
N GLN A 120 -7.28 -17.61 4.89
CA GLN A 120 -6.28 -17.19 5.86
C GLN A 120 -5.99 -18.26 6.93
N LEU A 121 -6.95 -19.14 7.21
CA LEU A 121 -6.81 -20.28 8.13
C LEU A 121 -6.35 -21.56 7.43
N ARG A 122 -5.83 -21.46 6.20
CA ARG A 122 -5.38 -22.60 5.38
C ARG A 122 -6.48 -23.62 5.06
N VAL A 123 -7.75 -23.22 5.14
CA VAL A 123 -8.87 -24.05 4.70
C VAL A 123 -8.98 -23.94 3.19
N ASN A 124 -8.93 -25.08 2.48
CA ASN A 124 -9.03 -25.13 1.03
C ASN A 124 -10.48 -25.00 0.59
N LEU A 125 -10.74 -24.07 -0.34
CA LEU A 125 -12.05 -23.82 -0.93
C LEU A 125 -11.95 -23.87 -2.45
N GLY A 126 -12.92 -24.50 -3.09
CA GLY A 126 -13.07 -24.51 -4.55
C GLY A 126 -13.69 -23.21 -5.06
N ILE A 127 -13.26 -22.77 -6.24
CA ILE A 127 -13.92 -21.72 -7.02
C ILE A 127 -14.25 -22.27 -8.40
N HIS A 128 -15.48 -22.01 -8.84
CA HIS A 128 -15.94 -22.30 -10.18
C HIS A 128 -16.77 -21.10 -10.65
N MET A 129 -16.18 -20.26 -11.48
CA MET A 129 -16.90 -19.15 -12.08
C MET A 129 -17.79 -19.72 -13.19
N LYS A 130 -19.11 -19.64 -13.02
CA LYS A 130 -20.05 -19.97 -14.13
C LYS A 130 -19.74 -19.02 -15.28
N LYS A 131 -19.48 -19.58 -16.48
CA LYS A 131 -19.43 -18.78 -17.71
C LYS A 131 -20.77 -18.04 -17.82
N LYS A 132 -20.70 -16.72 -17.97
CA LYS A 132 -21.84 -15.90 -18.39
C LYS A 132 -22.04 -16.06 -19.88
#